data_AF-A0A285QGE1-F1
#
_entry.id   AF-A0A285QGE1-F1
#
_cell.length_a   1.000
_cell.length_b   1.000
_cell.length_c   1.000
_cell.angle_alpha   90.00
_cell.angle_beta   90.00
_cell.angle_gamma   90.00
#
_symmetry.space_group_name_H-M   'P 1'
#
loop_
_entity.id
_entity.type
_entity.pdbx_description
1 polymer ?
#
loop_
_entity_poly.entity_id
_entity_poly.type
_entity_poly.pdbx_seq_one_letter_code
_entity_poly.pdbx_strand_id
1 'polypeptide(L)'
;MTDPTDPVPSGARPTLLDDAATRRILRWLPFAMAGHLLVGVPALIISLVVAYATFVQAGATQRMQQAAAWPIVAARTTNYTTAGERVVALSLVNDGLGPALIGPVEVRYRGRAVATPTALLAACCGYRAGQTMQLRGTPIVQTALRPGQEVSFIGVPGVPANAGLVDRFDAARRHVTVRACYCSIFEECWTIAGEQAKPQRVAQCPADWTVLRAG
;
A
#
# COMPACT_ATOMS: atom_id res chain seq x y z
N MET A 1 19.92 100.39 41.64
CA MET A 1 20.49 99.97 40.34
C MET A 1 20.66 98.46 40.44
N THR A 2 19.77 97.56 40.03
CA THR A 2 18.64 97.50 39.07
C THR A 2 17.83 96.22 39.39
N ASP A 3 16.50 96.32 39.30
CA ASP A 3 15.48 95.27 39.05
C ASP A 3 15.10 95.37 37.53
N PRO A 4 14.38 94.48 36.79
CA PRO A 4 13.72 93.18 37.10
C PRO A 4 13.78 92.05 36.02
N THR A 5 13.31 90.85 36.41
CA THR A 5 12.49 89.82 35.69
C THR A 5 12.63 89.49 34.18
N ASP A 6 12.86 88.19 33.93
CA ASP A 6 12.27 87.25 32.92
C ASP A 6 12.48 87.46 31.39
N PRO A 7 12.37 86.41 30.52
CA PRO A 7 11.78 85.08 30.75
C PRO A 7 12.57 83.84 30.24
N VAL A 8 12.14 82.67 30.72
CA VAL A 8 12.39 81.33 30.18
C VAL A 8 11.84 81.22 28.74
N PRO A 9 12.59 80.68 27.76
CA PRO A 9 12.05 80.46 26.42
C PRO A 9 10.99 79.35 26.44
N SER A 10 9.75 79.73 26.14
CA SER A 10 8.62 78.82 25.92
C SER A 10 8.87 77.92 24.71
N GLY A 11 8.43 76.68 24.82
CA GLY A 11 8.79 75.59 23.91
C GLY A 11 8.55 75.83 22.42
N ALA A 12 9.56 75.45 21.64
CA ALA A 12 9.33 75.02 20.27
C ALA A 12 8.87 73.55 20.33
N ARG A 13 7.54 73.32 20.24
CA ARG A 13 7.06 72.03 19.74
C ARG A 13 7.60 71.91 18.32
N PRO A 14 8.30 70.82 17.94
CA PRO A 14 8.71 70.64 16.55
C PRO A 14 7.45 70.74 15.68
N THR A 15 7.42 71.78 14.87
CA THR A 15 6.40 72.01 13.85
C THR A 15 6.36 70.78 12.97
N LEU A 16 5.26 70.03 13.11
CA LEU A 16 4.63 69.18 12.11
C LEU A 16 5.47 69.11 10.82
N LEU A 17 6.28 68.05 10.69
CA LEU A 17 6.97 67.72 9.44
C LEU A 17 6.00 67.86 8.26
N ASP A 18 6.30 68.82 7.38
CA ASP A 18 5.79 68.95 6.01
C ASP A 18 4.29 68.75 5.79
N ASP A 19 3.49 69.71 6.24
CA ASP A 19 2.03 69.71 6.08
C ASP A 19 1.58 69.73 4.59
N ALA A 20 2.37 70.34 3.70
CA ALA A 20 2.07 70.40 2.25
C ALA A 20 2.52 69.15 1.49
N ALA A 21 3.71 68.61 1.81
CA ALA A 21 4.21 67.40 1.16
C ALA A 21 3.39 66.17 1.60
N THR A 22 3.07 66.10 2.90
CA THR A 22 2.23 65.05 3.50
C THR A 22 0.82 65.07 2.91
N ARG A 23 0.16 66.24 2.78
CA ARG A 23 -1.14 66.35 2.10
C ARG A 23 -1.10 65.95 0.63
N ARG A 24 -0.01 66.25 -0.08
CA ARG A 24 0.15 65.85 -1.49
C ARG A 24 0.26 64.33 -1.61
N ILE A 25 1.03 63.69 -0.73
CA ILE A 25 1.20 62.23 -0.69
C ILE A 25 -0.10 61.52 -0.28
N LEU A 26 -0.81 62.02 0.74
CA LEU A 26 -2.09 61.45 1.18
C LEU A 26 -3.18 61.47 0.09
N ARG A 27 -3.15 62.41 -0.85
CA ARG A 27 -4.10 62.46 -1.98
C ARG A 27 -3.88 61.35 -3.01
N TRP A 28 -2.66 60.82 -3.14
CA TRP A 28 -2.34 59.71 -4.05
C TRP A 28 -2.50 58.34 -3.39
N LEU A 29 -2.46 58.29 -2.06
CA LEU A 29 -2.67 57.09 -1.25
C LEU A 29 -3.93 56.27 -1.65
N PRO A 30 -5.14 56.85 -1.83
CA PRO A 30 -6.32 56.07 -2.22
C PRO A 30 -6.22 55.48 -3.62
N PHE A 31 -5.58 56.18 -4.57
CA PHE A 31 -5.36 55.68 -5.93
C PHE A 31 -4.34 54.55 -5.95
N ALA A 32 -3.27 54.64 -5.15
CA ALA A 32 -2.30 53.57 -4.98
C ALA A 32 -2.94 52.33 -4.33
N MET A 33 -3.74 52.53 -3.28
CA MET A 33 -4.47 51.43 -2.61
C MET A 33 -5.49 50.77 -3.54
N ALA A 34 -6.24 51.56 -4.34
CA ALA A 34 -7.14 51.02 -5.35
C ALA A 34 -6.40 50.22 -6.42
N GLY A 35 -5.22 50.68 -6.86
CA GLY A 35 -4.36 49.93 -7.78
C GLY A 35 -3.92 48.57 -7.22
N HIS A 36 -3.56 48.51 -5.93
CA HIS A 36 -3.24 47.25 -5.26
C HIS A 36 -4.42 46.28 -5.19
N LEU A 37 -5.63 46.77 -4.94
CA LEU A 37 -6.84 45.92 -4.95
C LEU A 37 -7.16 45.41 -6.37
N LEU A 38 -6.99 46.27 -7.37
CA LEU A 38 -7.24 45.94 -8.78
C LEU A 38 -6.32 44.82 -9.29
N VAL A 39 -5.08 44.74 -8.80
CA VAL A 39 -4.12 43.68 -9.16
C VAL A 39 -4.19 42.50 -8.19
N GLY A 40 -4.34 42.77 -6.90
CA GLY A 40 -4.27 41.77 -5.83
C GLY A 40 -5.46 40.81 -5.81
N VAL A 41 -6.69 41.31 -6.05
CA VAL A 41 -7.89 40.46 -6.04
C VAL A 41 -7.87 39.44 -7.18
N PRO A 42 -7.61 39.81 -8.46
CA PRO A 42 -7.46 38.82 -9.53
C PRO A 42 -6.31 37.86 -9.30
N ALA A 43 -5.17 38.32 -8.78
CA ALA A 43 -4.04 37.46 -8.46
C ALA A 43 -4.43 36.39 -7.43
N LEU A 44 -5.14 36.77 -6.36
CA LEU A 44 -5.66 35.85 -5.35
C LEU A 44 -6.63 34.82 -5.96
N ILE A 45 -7.56 35.26 -6.81
CA ILE A 45 -8.51 34.37 -7.49
C ILE A 45 -7.77 33.37 -8.38
N ILE A 46 -6.81 33.83 -9.19
CA ILE A 46 -5.98 32.97 -10.04
C ILE A 46 -5.22 31.95 -9.18
N SER A 47 -4.62 32.39 -8.06
CA SER A 47 -3.93 31.48 -7.14
C SER A 47 -4.86 30.40 -6.58
N LEU A 48 -6.09 30.74 -6.19
CA LEU A 48 -7.08 29.76 -5.71
C LEU A 48 -7.48 28.76 -6.80
N VAL A 49 -7.70 29.22 -8.03
CA VAL A 49 -8.04 28.36 -9.18
C VAL A 49 -6.89 27.41 -9.50
N VAL A 50 -5.65 27.92 -9.54
CA VAL A 50 -4.46 27.10 -9.78
C VAL A 50 -4.30 26.08 -8.66
N ALA A 51 -4.43 26.48 -7.38
CA ALA A 51 -4.34 25.55 -6.26
C ALA A 51 -5.39 24.43 -6.33
N TYR A 52 -6.63 24.77 -6.68
CA TYR A 52 -7.69 23.78 -6.88
C TYR A 52 -7.38 22.83 -8.04
N ALA A 53 -6.92 23.35 -9.18
CA ALA A 53 -6.53 22.54 -10.33
C ALA A 53 -5.38 21.58 -9.98
N THR A 54 -4.35 22.06 -9.27
CA THR A 54 -3.25 21.23 -8.79
C THR A 54 -3.73 20.14 -7.82
N PHE A 55 -4.67 20.43 -6.94
CA PHE A 55 -5.25 19.43 -6.04
C PHE A 55 -5.95 18.30 -6.80
N VAL A 56 -6.77 18.64 -7.80
CA VAL A 56 -7.43 17.64 -8.66
C VAL A 56 -6.41 16.82 -9.45
N GLN A 57 -5.37 17.47 -9.99
CA GLN A 57 -4.29 16.80 -10.71
C GLN A 57 -3.51 15.83 -9.81
N ALA A 58 -3.20 16.23 -8.57
CA ALA A 58 -2.50 15.38 -7.61
C ALA A 58 -3.25 14.06 -7.36
N GLY A 59 -4.57 14.11 -7.23
CA GLY A 59 -5.40 12.91 -7.08
C GLY A 59 -5.38 12.00 -8.31
N ALA A 60 -5.41 12.58 -9.52
CA ALA A 60 -5.29 11.81 -10.76
C ALA A 60 -3.91 11.12 -10.86
N THR A 61 -2.83 11.85 -10.54
CA THR A 61 -1.47 11.31 -10.51
C THR A 61 -1.34 10.16 -9.50
N GLN A 62 -1.90 10.30 -8.30
CA GLN A 62 -1.86 9.23 -7.29
C GLN A 62 -2.52 7.94 -7.80
N ARG A 63 -3.70 8.03 -8.41
CA ARG A 63 -4.39 6.86 -8.98
C ARG A 63 -3.60 6.20 -10.10
N MET A 64 -2.90 6.99 -10.93
CA MET A 64 -2.01 6.46 -11.96
C MET A 64 -0.84 5.68 -11.36
N GLN A 65 -0.21 6.20 -10.30
CA GLN A 65 0.87 5.49 -9.59
C GLN A 65 0.39 4.19 -8.95
N GLN A 66 -0.80 4.21 -8.32
CA GLN A 66 -1.42 3.02 -7.76
C GLN A 66 -1.74 1.96 -8.84
N ALA A 67 -2.27 2.39 -9.99
CA ALA A 67 -2.54 1.49 -11.12
C ALA A 67 -1.25 0.90 -11.72
N ALA A 68 -0.18 1.69 -11.81
CA ALA A 68 1.12 1.22 -12.29
C ALA A 68 1.76 0.18 -11.36
N ALA A 69 1.42 0.20 -10.07
CA ALA A 69 1.91 -0.74 -9.06
C ALA A 69 0.79 -1.67 -8.55
N TRP A 70 -0.20 -2.01 -9.38
CA TRP A 70 -1.29 -2.90 -8.99
C TRP A 70 -0.77 -4.35 -8.84
N PRO A 71 -0.85 -4.97 -7.64
CA PRO A 71 -0.48 -6.37 -7.45
C PRO A 71 -1.65 -7.32 -7.77
N ILE A 72 -1.34 -8.46 -8.39
CA ILE A 72 -2.32 -9.52 -8.67
C ILE A 72 -1.72 -10.83 -8.17
N VAL A 73 -2.16 -11.30 -7.01
CA VAL A 73 -1.71 -12.60 -6.51
C VAL A 73 -2.69 -13.67 -6.97
N ALA A 74 -2.17 -14.77 -7.48
CA ALA A 74 -2.94 -15.95 -7.87
C ALA A 74 -2.39 -17.19 -7.16
N ALA A 75 -3.29 -18.08 -6.76
CA ALA A 75 -2.90 -19.41 -6.31
C ALA A 75 -2.65 -20.30 -7.52
N ARG A 76 -1.55 -21.04 -7.51
CA ARG A 76 -1.19 -21.97 -8.58
C ARG A 76 -0.76 -23.32 -8.02
N THR A 77 -0.65 -24.23 -8.95
CA THR A 77 -0.16 -25.58 -8.75
C THR A 77 0.85 -25.91 -9.82
N THR A 78 1.95 -26.54 -9.43
CA THR A 78 2.96 -27.02 -10.37
C THR A 78 3.25 -28.50 -10.13
N ASN A 79 3.66 -29.19 -11.20
CA ASN A 79 4.03 -30.61 -11.20
C ASN A 79 5.54 -30.84 -11.37
N TYR A 80 6.28 -29.78 -11.72
CA TYR A 80 7.72 -29.84 -11.99
C TYR A 80 8.41 -28.58 -11.46
N THR A 81 9.67 -28.73 -11.04
CA THR A 81 10.55 -27.59 -10.79
C THR A 81 11.01 -26.99 -12.12
N THR A 82 11.61 -25.80 -12.06
CA THR A 82 12.31 -25.21 -13.22
C THR A 82 13.46 -26.06 -13.73
N ALA A 83 14.01 -26.96 -12.89
CA ALA A 83 15.06 -27.92 -13.25
C ALA A 83 14.51 -29.24 -13.82
N GLY A 84 13.19 -29.40 -13.97
CA GLY A 84 12.55 -30.61 -14.48
C GLY A 84 12.35 -31.72 -13.44
N GLU A 85 12.65 -31.47 -12.16
CA GLU A 85 12.38 -32.43 -11.09
C GLU A 85 10.88 -32.51 -10.81
N ARG A 86 10.33 -33.73 -10.68
CA ARG A 86 8.93 -33.90 -10.34
C ARG A 86 8.66 -33.38 -8.93
N VAL A 87 7.72 -32.43 -8.80
CA VAL A 87 7.23 -31.92 -7.52
C VAL A 87 5.80 -31.48 -7.67
N VAL A 88 4.92 -31.98 -6.82
CA VAL A 88 3.54 -31.48 -6.79
C VAL A 88 3.49 -30.40 -5.72
N ALA A 89 3.29 -29.16 -6.14
CA ALA A 89 3.35 -28.01 -5.26
C ALA A 89 2.13 -27.10 -5.38
N LEU A 90 1.85 -26.40 -4.28
CA LEU A 90 0.95 -25.27 -4.18
C LEU A 90 1.78 -24.01 -4.00
N SER A 91 1.51 -23.01 -4.83
CA SER A 91 2.26 -21.77 -4.90
C SER A 91 1.36 -20.56 -4.94
N LEU A 92 1.91 -19.41 -4.56
CA LEU A 92 1.37 -18.11 -4.89
C LEU A 92 2.30 -17.44 -5.88
N VAL A 93 1.73 -16.84 -6.93
CA VAL A 93 2.46 -16.03 -7.90
C VAL A 93 1.90 -14.62 -7.91
N ASN A 94 2.75 -13.62 -8.10
CA ASN A 94 2.32 -12.26 -8.38
C ASN A 94 2.32 -12.01 -9.89
N ASP A 95 1.15 -12.13 -10.52
CA ASP A 95 0.89 -11.83 -11.92
C ASP A 95 0.65 -10.31 -12.18
N GLY A 96 0.81 -9.47 -11.15
CA GLY A 96 0.65 -8.01 -11.23
C GLY A 96 1.93 -7.24 -11.53
N LEU A 97 1.82 -5.90 -11.50
CA LEU A 97 2.92 -4.98 -11.81
C LEU A 97 3.64 -4.45 -10.56
N GLY A 98 2.99 -4.47 -9.40
CA GLY A 98 3.56 -3.98 -8.13
C GLY A 98 3.88 -5.09 -7.12
N PRO A 99 4.68 -4.79 -6.08
CA PRO A 99 4.92 -5.72 -4.98
C PRO A 99 3.63 -6.07 -4.25
N ALA A 100 3.46 -7.35 -3.89
CA ALA A 100 2.37 -7.83 -3.07
C ALA A 100 2.88 -8.21 -1.68
N LEU A 101 2.42 -7.53 -0.64
CA LEU A 101 2.70 -7.89 0.75
C LEU A 101 1.76 -9.02 1.16
N ILE A 102 2.29 -10.23 1.31
CA ILE A 102 1.47 -11.41 1.62
C ILE A 102 1.13 -11.43 3.11
N GLY A 103 -0.17 -11.43 3.39
CA GLY A 103 -0.74 -11.55 4.73
C GLY A 103 -1.05 -13.00 5.10
N PRO A 104 -2.18 -13.27 5.77
CA PRO A 104 -2.57 -14.63 6.14
C PRO A 104 -2.91 -15.49 4.90
N VAL A 105 -2.43 -16.73 4.93
CA VAL A 105 -2.73 -17.77 3.94
C VAL A 105 -3.43 -18.92 4.66
N GLU A 106 -4.62 -19.28 4.20
CA GLU A 106 -5.40 -20.42 4.70
C GLU A 106 -5.50 -21.48 3.60
N VAL A 107 -5.22 -22.73 3.96
CA VAL A 107 -5.44 -23.87 3.07
C VAL A 107 -6.65 -24.63 3.56
N ARG A 108 -7.55 -24.99 2.65
CA ARG A 108 -8.74 -25.79 2.95
C ARG A 108 -8.76 -27.05 2.10
N TYR A 109 -9.02 -28.19 2.72
CA TYR A 109 -9.25 -29.45 2.02
C TYR A 109 -10.72 -29.85 2.18
N ARG A 110 -11.43 -30.02 1.06
CA ARG A 110 -12.88 -30.33 1.05
C ARG A 110 -13.70 -29.41 1.97
N GLY A 111 -13.37 -28.11 1.93
CA GLY A 111 -14.05 -27.09 2.73
C GLY A 111 -13.58 -26.96 4.18
N ARG A 112 -12.72 -27.84 4.70
CA ARG A 112 -12.17 -27.76 6.08
C ARG A 112 -10.78 -27.12 6.09
N ALA A 113 -10.58 -26.11 6.93
CA ALA A 113 -9.27 -25.46 7.07
C ALA A 113 -8.24 -26.42 7.70
N VAL A 114 -7.01 -26.37 7.22
CA VAL A 114 -5.87 -27.15 7.71
C VAL A 114 -4.74 -26.22 8.12
N ALA A 115 -4.19 -26.44 9.32
CA ALA A 115 -3.21 -25.54 9.91
C ALA A 115 -1.76 -25.82 9.49
N THR A 116 -1.44 -27.03 9.02
CA THR A 116 -0.08 -27.42 8.63
C THR A 116 -0.09 -28.26 7.35
N PRO A 117 1.03 -28.27 6.59
CA PRO A 117 1.18 -29.13 5.42
C PRO A 117 1.04 -30.63 5.75
N THR A 118 1.54 -31.06 6.91
CA THR A 118 1.41 -32.45 7.38
C THR A 118 -0.03 -32.83 7.70
N ALA A 119 -0.81 -31.92 8.27
CA ALA A 119 -2.25 -32.13 8.50
C ALA A 119 -3.03 -32.26 7.18
N LEU A 120 -2.66 -31.47 6.16
CA LEU A 120 -3.22 -31.62 4.81
C LEU A 120 -2.93 -33.02 4.25
N LEU A 121 -1.68 -33.47 4.33
CA LEU A 121 -1.26 -34.78 3.82
C LEU A 121 -1.88 -35.95 4.59
N ALA A 122 -2.08 -35.80 5.90
CA ALA A 122 -2.81 -36.78 6.70
C ALA A 122 -4.27 -36.86 6.26
N ALA A 123 -4.92 -35.73 6.02
CA ALA A 123 -6.32 -35.66 5.62
C ALA A 123 -6.58 -36.13 4.18
N CYS A 124 -5.67 -35.85 3.25
CA CYS A 124 -5.88 -36.15 1.83
C CYS A 124 -5.29 -37.49 1.37
N CYS A 125 -4.15 -37.87 1.95
CA CYS A 125 -3.18 -38.68 1.24
C CYS A 125 -2.61 -39.82 2.11
N GLY A 126 -3.20 -40.07 3.27
CA GLY A 126 -2.89 -41.21 4.13
C GLY A 126 -1.55 -41.12 4.85
N TYR A 127 -0.98 -39.92 4.99
CA TYR A 127 0.20 -39.71 5.83
C TYR A 127 -0.10 -40.07 7.28
N ARG A 128 0.82 -40.79 7.94
CA ARG A 128 0.77 -41.11 9.37
C ARG A 128 1.92 -40.42 10.09
N ALA A 129 1.65 -39.90 11.28
CA ALA A 129 2.67 -39.30 12.12
C ALA A 129 3.84 -40.29 12.33
N GLY A 130 5.08 -39.82 12.13
CA GLY A 130 6.28 -40.65 12.21
C GLY A 130 6.70 -41.35 10.92
N GLN A 131 5.89 -41.30 9.85
CA GLN A 131 6.32 -41.75 8.53
C GLN A 131 7.38 -40.78 7.97
N THR A 132 8.50 -41.32 7.46
CA THR A 132 9.52 -40.53 6.76
C THR A 132 8.92 -39.90 5.51
N MET A 133 9.07 -38.58 5.37
CA MET A 133 8.71 -37.83 4.17
C MET A 133 9.68 -36.68 3.93
N GLN A 134 9.66 -36.12 2.73
CA GLN A 134 10.34 -34.87 2.43
C GLN A 134 9.33 -33.84 1.92
N LEU A 135 9.34 -32.65 2.52
CA LEU A 135 8.57 -31.51 2.04
C LEU A 135 9.53 -30.43 1.56
N ARG A 136 9.14 -29.73 0.49
CA ARG A 136 9.78 -28.51 0.03
C ARG A 136 8.77 -27.39 0.19
N GLY A 137 9.11 -26.33 0.91
CA GLY A 137 8.22 -25.19 1.07
C GLY A 137 8.98 -24.00 1.61
N THR A 138 8.63 -22.82 1.11
CA THR A 138 9.15 -21.55 1.61
C THR A 138 8.09 -20.92 2.52
N PRO A 139 8.49 -20.34 3.66
CA PRO A 139 7.59 -19.52 4.47
C PRO A 139 6.98 -18.41 3.62
N ILE A 140 5.66 -18.26 3.65
CA ILE A 140 4.94 -17.32 2.77
C ILE A 140 4.26 -16.17 3.52
N VAL A 141 4.20 -16.25 4.85
CA VAL A 141 3.55 -15.26 5.70
C VAL A 141 4.50 -14.09 5.93
N GLN A 142 4.01 -12.85 5.80
CA GLN A 142 4.77 -11.60 5.98
C GLN A 142 5.93 -11.40 4.98
N THR A 143 5.84 -11.97 3.78
CA THR A 143 6.85 -11.78 2.73
C THR A 143 6.31 -10.89 1.61
N ALA A 144 7.17 -10.03 1.06
CA ALA A 144 6.87 -9.27 -0.15
C ALA A 144 7.13 -10.13 -1.40
N LEU A 145 6.09 -10.35 -2.20
CA LEU A 145 6.15 -11.06 -3.47
C LEU A 145 6.36 -10.05 -4.61
N ARG A 146 7.51 -10.11 -5.27
CA ARG A 146 7.84 -9.24 -6.41
C ARG A 146 6.98 -9.59 -7.64
N PRO A 147 6.76 -8.64 -8.57
CA PRO A 147 6.15 -8.95 -9.87
C PRO A 147 6.83 -10.14 -10.56
N GLY A 148 6.03 -11.11 -11.01
CA GLY A 148 6.49 -12.34 -11.64
C GLY A 148 7.13 -13.38 -10.70
N GLN A 149 7.26 -13.08 -9.41
CA GLN A 149 7.80 -14.04 -8.45
C GLN A 149 6.72 -15.07 -8.07
N GLU A 150 7.12 -16.34 -8.10
CA GLU A 150 6.34 -17.46 -7.60
C GLU A 150 7.00 -18.06 -6.34
N VAL A 151 6.20 -18.31 -5.30
CA VAL A 151 6.66 -18.93 -4.06
C VAL A 151 5.83 -20.17 -3.79
N SER A 152 6.48 -21.32 -3.74
CA SER A 152 5.89 -22.60 -3.35
C SER A 152 5.95 -22.75 -1.83
N PHE A 153 4.78 -22.83 -1.19
CA PHE A 153 4.67 -22.93 0.27
C PHE A 153 4.38 -24.36 0.75
N ILE A 154 3.86 -25.22 -0.13
CA ILE A 154 3.74 -26.67 0.08
C ILE A 154 4.20 -27.36 -1.20
N GLY A 155 5.17 -28.25 -1.10
CA GLY A 155 5.70 -29.02 -2.21
C GLY A 155 6.04 -30.43 -1.78
N VAL A 156 5.53 -31.40 -2.52
CA VAL A 156 5.79 -32.83 -2.33
C VAL A 156 6.66 -33.32 -3.49
N PRO A 157 7.99 -33.41 -3.31
CA PRO A 157 8.89 -33.88 -4.36
C PRO A 157 8.66 -35.37 -4.66
N GLY A 158 8.84 -35.76 -5.92
CA GLY A 158 8.74 -37.13 -6.40
C GLY A 158 9.97 -37.99 -6.07
N VAL A 159 10.40 -37.99 -4.81
CA VAL A 159 11.54 -38.75 -4.29
C VAL A 159 11.09 -40.07 -3.66
N PRO A 160 11.98 -41.07 -3.47
CA PRO A 160 11.62 -42.35 -2.85
C PRO A 160 10.93 -42.22 -1.47
N ALA A 161 11.31 -41.22 -0.67
CA ALA A 161 10.68 -40.94 0.62
C ALA A 161 9.19 -40.57 0.52
N ASN A 162 8.73 -40.12 -0.65
CA ASN A 162 7.35 -39.71 -0.90
C ASN A 162 6.62 -40.67 -1.87
N ALA A 163 7.12 -41.90 -2.04
CA ALA A 163 6.55 -42.88 -2.95
C ALA A 163 5.03 -43.06 -2.72
N GLY A 164 4.24 -42.88 -3.78
CA GLY A 164 2.78 -42.88 -3.77
C GLY A 164 2.11 -41.70 -3.05
N LEU A 165 2.77 -41.03 -2.11
CA LEU A 165 2.25 -39.83 -1.44
C LEU A 165 2.09 -38.67 -2.43
N VAL A 166 3.09 -38.49 -3.30
CA VAL A 166 3.07 -37.46 -4.35
C VAL A 166 1.91 -37.63 -5.33
N ASP A 167 1.58 -38.86 -5.72
CA ASP A 167 0.48 -39.15 -6.66
C ASP A 167 -0.90 -38.94 -5.99
N ARG A 168 -1.02 -39.36 -4.73
CA ARG A 168 -2.23 -39.10 -3.93
C ARG A 168 -2.43 -37.59 -3.72
N PHE A 169 -1.35 -36.84 -3.51
CA PHE A 169 -1.41 -35.39 -3.39
C PHE A 169 -1.80 -34.71 -4.71
N ASP A 170 -1.22 -35.14 -5.85
CA ASP A 170 -1.60 -34.66 -7.18
C ASP A 170 -3.08 -34.90 -7.49
N ALA A 171 -3.63 -36.06 -7.12
CA ALA A 171 -5.05 -36.32 -7.26
C ALA A 171 -5.91 -35.46 -6.31
N ALA A 172 -5.46 -35.28 -5.06
CA ALA A 172 -6.22 -34.60 -4.03
C ALA A 172 -6.23 -33.07 -4.16
N ARG A 173 -5.23 -32.46 -4.81
CA ARG A 173 -5.09 -30.99 -4.90
C ARG A 173 -6.28 -30.30 -5.56
N ARG A 174 -7.02 -31.00 -6.44
CA ARG A 174 -8.27 -30.49 -7.04
C ARG A 174 -9.36 -30.18 -6.01
N HIS A 175 -9.26 -30.75 -4.81
CA HIS A 175 -10.16 -30.48 -3.68
C HIS A 175 -9.52 -29.57 -2.63
N VAL A 176 -8.38 -28.95 -2.95
CA VAL A 176 -7.71 -27.97 -2.12
C VAL A 176 -8.08 -26.57 -2.60
N THR A 177 -8.50 -25.73 -1.67
CA THR A 177 -8.72 -24.30 -1.90
C THR A 177 -7.71 -23.51 -1.10
N VAL A 178 -6.87 -22.75 -1.80
CA VAL A 178 -5.94 -21.82 -1.20
C VAL A 178 -6.60 -20.46 -1.10
N ARG A 179 -6.71 -19.92 0.11
CA ARG A 179 -7.12 -18.54 0.36
C ARG A 179 -5.91 -17.75 0.78
N ALA A 180 -5.71 -16.59 0.16
CA ALA A 180 -4.64 -15.69 0.54
C ALA A 180 -5.19 -14.27 0.64
N CYS A 181 -4.69 -13.52 1.60
CA CYS A 181 -4.83 -12.08 1.64
C CYS A 181 -3.49 -11.43 1.30
N TYR A 182 -3.53 -10.34 0.55
CA TYR A 182 -2.35 -9.56 0.23
C TYR A 182 -2.71 -8.09 0.11
N CYS A 183 -1.73 -7.22 0.32
CA CYS A 183 -1.90 -5.78 0.16
C CYS A 183 -0.84 -5.20 -0.76
N SER A 184 -1.13 -4.06 -1.39
CA SER A 184 -0.13 -3.26 -2.08
C SER A 184 0.70 -2.46 -1.07
N ILE A 185 1.74 -1.79 -1.56
CA ILE A 185 2.52 -0.82 -0.78
C ILE A 185 1.71 0.42 -0.38
N PHE A 186 0.53 0.62 -0.97
CA PHE A 186 -0.39 1.71 -0.67
C PHE A 186 -1.52 1.29 0.30
N GLU A 187 -1.33 0.18 1.01
CA GLU A 187 -2.28 -0.34 2.02
C GLU A 187 -3.66 -0.73 1.46
N GLU A 188 -3.78 -0.87 0.15
CA GLU A 188 -4.97 -1.47 -0.47
C GLU A 188 -4.86 -2.98 -0.37
N CYS A 189 -5.90 -3.65 0.16
CA CYS A 189 -5.86 -5.09 0.40
C CYS A 189 -6.90 -5.86 -0.44
N TRP A 190 -6.54 -7.10 -0.78
CA TRP A 190 -7.40 -8.02 -1.52
C TRP A 190 -7.31 -9.45 -0.96
N THR A 191 -8.36 -10.22 -1.18
CA THR A 191 -8.39 -11.65 -0.92
C THR A 191 -8.66 -12.45 -2.18
N ILE A 192 -8.08 -13.64 -2.26
CA ILE A 192 -8.35 -14.66 -3.28
C ILE A 192 -8.77 -15.97 -2.62
N ALA A 193 -9.49 -16.82 -3.37
CA ALA A 193 -9.95 -18.12 -2.90
C ALA A 193 -9.98 -19.15 -4.04
N GLY A 194 -8.89 -19.91 -4.21
CA GLY A 194 -8.71 -20.90 -5.28
C GLY A 194 -7.91 -20.38 -6.47
N GLU A 195 -7.65 -21.26 -7.44
CA GLU A 195 -6.72 -20.99 -8.56
C GLU A 195 -7.26 -19.98 -9.59
N GLN A 196 -8.57 -19.94 -9.80
CA GLN A 196 -9.22 -19.02 -10.76
C GLN A 196 -9.88 -17.82 -10.09
N ALA A 197 -9.53 -17.55 -8.83
CA ALA A 197 -10.16 -16.49 -8.07
C ALA A 197 -9.74 -15.11 -8.59
N LYS A 198 -10.74 -14.27 -8.88
CA LYS A 198 -10.51 -12.84 -9.06
C LYS A 198 -10.23 -12.19 -7.69
N PRO A 199 -9.25 -11.29 -7.59
CA PRO A 199 -9.02 -10.53 -6.37
C PRO A 199 -10.26 -9.77 -5.91
N GLN A 200 -10.65 -9.94 -4.65
CA GLN A 200 -11.75 -9.20 -4.03
C GLN A 200 -11.19 -8.17 -3.06
N ARG A 201 -11.54 -6.90 -3.23
CA ARG A 201 -11.10 -5.82 -2.32
C ARG A 201 -11.65 -6.04 -0.92
N VAL A 202 -10.81 -5.83 0.08
CA VAL A 202 -11.16 -5.85 1.51
C VAL A 202 -10.52 -4.65 2.20
N ALA A 203 -11.12 -4.18 3.30
CA ALA A 203 -10.57 -3.07 4.07
C ALA A 203 -9.22 -3.43 4.73
N GLN A 204 -9.11 -4.68 5.20
CA GLN A 204 -7.90 -5.22 5.81
C GLN A 204 -7.92 -6.74 5.72
N CYS A 205 -6.76 -7.38 5.92
CA CYS A 205 -6.69 -8.83 5.91
C CYS A 205 -7.50 -9.48 7.05
N PRO A 206 -8.23 -10.58 6.77
CA PRO A 206 -9.04 -11.24 7.79
C PRO A 206 -8.19 -11.85 8.91
N ALA A 207 -8.59 -11.63 10.16
CA ALA A 207 -7.91 -12.14 11.35
C ALA A 207 -8.47 -13.49 11.85
N ASP A 208 -9.62 -13.91 11.33
CA ASP A 208 -10.36 -15.11 11.71
C ASP A 208 -9.92 -16.38 10.96
N TRP A 209 -8.98 -16.26 10.02
CA TRP A 209 -8.51 -17.38 9.21
C TRP A 209 -7.59 -18.32 9.98
N THR A 210 -7.66 -19.61 9.64
CA THR A 210 -6.68 -20.58 10.15
C THR A 210 -5.42 -20.49 9.31
N VAL A 211 -4.46 -19.68 9.76
CA VAL A 211 -3.21 -19.45 9.05
C VAL A 211 -2.38 -20.73 8.96
N LEU A 212 -1.95 -21.06 7.74
CA LEU A 212 -1.02 -22.14 7.47
C LEU A 212 0.34 -21.83 8.10
N ARG A 213 0.85 -22.74 8.93
CA ARG A 213 2.17 -22.65 9.56
C ARG A 213 3.15 -23.61 8.89
N ALA A 214 4.42 -23.22 8.85
CA ALA A 214 5.51 -24.16 8.58
C ALA A 214 5.49 -25.20 9.71
N GLY A 215 5.21 -26.46 9.35
CA GLY A 215 5.17 -27.59 10.29
C GLY A 215 6.55 -28.17 10.54
#